data_AF-A0A7C5BG63-F1
#
_entry.id   AF-A0A7C5BG63-F1
#
_cell.length_a   1.000
_cell.length_b   1.000
_cell.length_c   1.000
_cell.angle_alpha   90.00
_cell.angle_beta   90.00
_cell.angle_gamma   90.00
#
_symmetry.space_group_name_H-M   'P 1'
#
loop_
_entity.id
_entity.type
_entity.pdbx_description
1 polymer ?
#
loop_
_entity_poly.entity_id
_entity_poly.type
_entity_poly.pdbx_seq_one_letter_code
_entity_poly.pdbx_strand_id
1 'polypeptide(L)'
;MLGYFSVFAQLKDWNEVEGCIVDGIPTLKCLEVVFSNLLVMSSFFIVFVLFLMFVVGSFNYLTSFGNAEKIKKARSTLLYAVIGLVIFVSAYLILNIIDILFLGGQGKIFNFTIPG
;
A
#
# COMPACT_ATOMS: atom_id res chain seq x y z
N MET A 1 10.82 -34.45 1.09
CA MET A 1 10.19 -34.01 2.36
C MET A 1 10.79 -32.68 2.77
N LEU A 2 10.29 -31.58 2.22
CA LEU A 2 10.51 -30.23 2.75
C LEU A 2 9.14 -29.57 2.71
N GLY A 3 8.60 -29.29 3.88
CA GLY A 3 7.23 -28.81 4.05
C GLY A 3 7.06 -27.47 3.37
N TYR A 4 6.14 -27.42 2.41
CA TYR A 4 5.51 -26.20 1.94
C TYR A 4 4.71 -25.62 3.11
N PHE A 5 5.35 -24.77 3.91
CA PHE A 5 4.62 -23.82 4.73
C PHE A 5 4.28 -22.64 3.84
N SER A 6 3.20 -22.79 3.05
CA SER A 6 2.58 -21.65 2.39
C SER A 6 2.01 -20.76 3.49
N VAL A 7 2.75 -19.71 3.84
CA VAL A 7 2.27 -18.68 4.74
C VAL A 7 1.17 -17.94 3.98
N PHE A 8 -0.10 -18.21 4.28
CA PHE A 8 -1.27 -17.58 3.63
C PHE A 8 -1.34 -16.05 3.79
N ALA A 9 -0.35 -15.42 4.44
CA ALA A 9 -0.17 -13.98 4.52
C ALA A 9 0.81 -13.42 3.47
N GLN A 10 1.40 -14.26 2.61
CA GLN A 10 2.37 -13.86 1.59
C GLN A 10 1.74 -13.88 0.20
N LEU A 11 1.73 -12.72 -0.46
CA LEU A 11 1.24 -12.53 -1.82
C LEU A 11 2.30 -12.85 -2.89
N LYS A 12 3.58 -12.99 -2.49
CA LYS A 12 4.71 -13.37 -3.34
C LYS A 12 5.56 -14.39 -2.60
N ASP A 13 5.75 -15.58 -3.19
CA ASP A 13 6.48 -16.67 -2.56
C ASP A 13 8.00 -16.53 -2.77
N TRP A 14 8.77 -17.01 -1.80
CA TRP A 14 10.25 -16.89 -1.79
C TRP A 14 10.89 -17.79 -2.84
N ASN A 15 10.16 -18.82 -3.28
CA ASN A 15 10.58 -19.79 -4.28
C ASN A 15 10.29 -19.33 -5.72
N GLU A 16 9.49 -18.28 -5.91
CA GLU A 16 9.21 -17.71 -7.25
C GLU A 16 10.26 -16.67 -7.68
N VAL A 17 11.12 -16.21 -6.76
CA VAL A 17 12.15 -15.20 -7.04
C VAL A 17 13.50 -15.86 -7.27
N GLU A 18 13.90 -15.92 -8.54
CA GLU A 18 15.21 -16.41 -8.95
C GLU A 18 16.35 -15.63 -8.25
N GLY A 19 17.21 -16.35 -7.54
CA GLY A 19 18.37 -15.80 -6.81
C GLY A 19 18.09 -15.34 -5.37
N CYS A 20 16.87 -15.49 -4.84
CA CYS A 20 16.61 -15.23 -3.40
C CYS A 20 17.46 -16.17 -2.52
N ILE A 21 17.44 -17.47 -2.81
CA ILE A 21 18.28 -18.45 -2.09
C ILE A 21 19.31 -18.99 -3.07
N VAL A 22 20.58 -18.65 -2.84
CA VAL A 22 21.73 -19.21 -3.56
C VAL A 22 22.58 -19.94 -2.53
N ASP A 23 22.93 -21.20 -2.78
CA ASP A 23 23.76 -22.02 -1.90
C ASP A 23 23.28 -22.14 -0.45
N GLY A 24 21.96 -22.10 -0.23
CA GLY A 24 21.34 -22.29 1.09
C GLY A 24 21.44 -21.08 2.03
N ILE A 25 21.96 -19.94 1.57
CA ILE A 25 21.94 -18.67 2.29
C ILE A 25 20.88 -17.73 1.66
N PRO A 26 19.99 -17.13 2.48
CA PRO A 26 19.09 -16.08 1.98
C PRO A 26 19.88 -14.80 1.68
N THR A 27 19.83 -14.35 0.44
CA THR A 27 20.51 -13.12 -0.02
C THR A 27 19.67 -11.88 0.27
N LEU A 28 20.25 -10.69 0.08
CA LEU A 28 19.53 -9.41 0.20
C LEU A 28 18.34 -9.29 -0.78
N LYS A 29 18.25 -10.14 -1.81
CA LYS A 29 17.08 -10.22 -2.69
C LYS A 29 15.84 -10.71 -1.99
N CYS A 30 15.96 -11.64 -1.02
CA CYS A 30 14.79 -12.12 -0.29
C CYS A 30 14.13 -11.00 0.52
N LEU A 31 14.89 -9.98 0.90
CA LEU A 31 14.37 -8.80 1.58
C LEU A 31 13.36 -8.06 0.69
N GLU A 32 13.53 -8.03 -0.63
CA GLU A 32 12.57 -7.46 -1.58
C GLU A 32 11.20 -8.13 -1.47
N VAL A 33 11.14 -9.46 -1.30
CA VAL A 33 9.86 -10.19 -1.15
C VAL A 33 9.14 -9.75 0.11
N VAL A 34 9.88 -9.59 1.21
CA VAL A 34 9.32 -9.14 2.49
C VAL A 34 8.82 -7.70 2.38
N PHE A 35 9.60 -6.80 1.80
CA PHE A 35 9.18 -5.40 1.60
C PHE A 35 7.99 -5.29 0.64
N SER A 36 8.00 -6.03 -0.47
CA SER A 36 6.90 -6.03 -1.45
C SER A 36 5.60 -6.51 -0.81
N ASN A 37 5.64 -7.64 -0.09
CA ASN A 37 4.46 -8.16 0.58
C ASN A 37 3.94 -7.19 1.67
N LEU A 38 4.85 -6.59 2.45
CA LEU A 38 4.48 -5.62 3.49
C LEU A 38 3.86 -4.35 2.90
N LEU A 39 4.41 -3.82 1.81
CA LEU A 39 3.89 -2.63 1.13
C LEU A 39 2.51 -2.88 0.52
N VAL A 40 2.30 -4.02 -0.12
CA VAL A 40 0.99 -4.36 -0.72
C VAL A 40 -0.06 -4.57 0.37
N MET A 41 0.29 -5.33 1.41
CA MET A 41 -0.61 -5.58 2.54
C MET A 41 -1.00 -4.27 3.24
N SER A 42 -0.02 -3.42 3.59
CA SER A 42 -0.30 -2.14 4.25
C SER A 42 -1.10 -1.17 3.37
N SER A 43 -0.80 -1.11 2.07
CA SER A 43 -1.54 -0.28 1.12
C SER A 43 -3.00 -0.70 1.01
N PHE A 44 -3.26 -2.01 0.96
CA PHE A 44 -4.63 -2.53 0.97
C PHE A 44 -5.39 -2.12 2.23
N PHE A 45 -4.77 -2.25 3.40
CA PHE A 45 -5.37 -1.82 4.67
C PHE A 45 -5.71 -0.32 4.69
N ILE A 46 -4.81 0.53 4.20
CA ILE A 46 -5.03 1.99 4.14
C ILE A 46 -6.25 2.31 3.26
N VAL A 47 -6.30 1.76 2.05
CA VAL A 47 -7.40 1.98 1.11
C VAL A 47 -8.73 1.46 1.69
N PHE A 48 -8.70 0.32 2.35
CA PHE A 48 -9.87 -0.27 3.00
C PHE A 48 -10.42 0.64 4.12
N VAL A 49 -9.55 1.17 4.99
CA VAL A 49 -9.97 2.09 6.06
C VAL A 49 -10.50 3.41 5.50
N LEU A 50 -9.84 3.97 4.48
CA LEU A 50 -10.31 5.20 3.81
C LEU A 50 -11.69 5.00 3.20
N PHE A 51 -11.93 3.84 2.57
CA PHE A 51 -13.24 3.49 2.02
C PHE A 51 -14.32 3.44 3.11
N LEU A 52 -14.05 2.80 4.24
CA LEU A 52 -15.00 2.74 5.37
C LEU A 52 -15.31 4.14 5.94
N MET A 53 -14.29 4.98 6.12
CA MET A 53 -14.49 6.37 6.56
C MET A 53 -15.32 7.18 5.58
N PHE A 54 -15.12 6.96 4.28
CA PHE A 54 -15.88 7.64 3.23
C PHE A 54 -17.36 7.23 3.25
N VAL A 55 -17.64 5.93 3.38
CA VAL A 55 -19.00 5.39 3.49
C VAL A 55 -19.70 5.95 4.74
N VAL A 56 -19.08 5.81 5.92
CA VAL A 56 -19.66 6.27 7.19
C VAL A 56 -19.85 7.79 7.21
N GLY A 57 -18.90 8.55 6.68
CA GLY A 57 -19.00 10.01 6.55
C GLY A 57 -20.14 10.43 5.64
N SER A 58 -20.32 9.74 4.51
CA SER A 58 -21.37 10.01 3.53
C SER A 58 -22.76 9.68 4.08
N PHE A 59 -22.94 8.52 4.71
CA PHE A 59 -24.21 8.13 5.33
C PHE A 59 -24.62 9.07 6.48
N ASN A 60 -23.66 9.47 7.31
CA ASN A 60 -23.92 10.44 8.38
C ASN A 60 -24.29 11.81 7.82
N TYR A 61 -23.67 12.25 6.73
CA TYR A 61 -24.01 13.52 6.08
C TYR A 61 -25.46 13.53 5.57
N LEU A 62 -25.86 12.46 4.87
CA LEU A 62 -27.22 12.33 4.31
C LEU A 62 -28.30 12.20 5.40
N THR A 63 -28.01 11.44 6.47
CA THR A 63 -28.96 11.18 7.58
C THR A 63 -28.98 12.32 8.63
N SER A 64 -28.29 13.44 8.38
CA SER A 64 -28.20 14.51 9.37
C SER A 64 -29.47 15.37 9.52
N PHE A 65 -30.48 15.21 8.64
CA PHE A 65 -31.79 15.88 8.69
C PHE A 65 -31.76 17.38 9.04
N GLY A 66 -30.71 18.11 8.63
CA GLY A 66 -30.57 19.55 8.90
C GLY A 66 -29.98 19.93 10.27
N ASN A 67 -29.60 18.97 11.12
CA ASN A 67 -28.89 19.29 12.37
C ASN A 67 -27.45 19.75 12.07
N ALA A 68 -27.16 21.03 12.32
CA ALA A 68 -25.88 21.67 12.02
C ALA A 68 -24.67 20.97 12.68
N GLU A 69 -24.84 20.41 13.87
CA GLU A 69 -23.77 19.73 14.60
C GLU A 69 -23.38 18.40 13.93
N LYS A 70 -24.39 17.61 13.50
CA LYS A 70 -24.17 16.35 12.79
C LYS A 70 -23.57 16.58 11.40
N ILE A 71 -24.04 17.61 10.69
CA ILE A 71 -23.48 18.01 9.39
C ILE A 71 -22.02 18.43 9.53
N LYS A 72 -21.69 19.23 10.55
CA LYS A 72 -20.31 19.68 10.81
C LYS A 72 -19.38 18.48 11.10
N LYS A 73 -19.84 17.53 11.90
CA LYS A 73 -19.09 16.31 12.22
C LYS A 73 -18.91 15.39 11.00
N ALA A 74 -19.95 15.20 10.19
CA ALA A 74 -19.85 14.40 8.97
C ALA A 74 -18.90 15.05 7.94
N ARG A 75 -18.95 16.37 7.78
CA ARG A 75 -18.03 17.11 6.92
C ARG A 75 -16.58 17.00 7.37
N SER A 76 -16.30 17.10 8.68
CA SER A 76 -14.93 16.94 9.15
C SER A 76 -14.40 15.52 8.89
N THR A 77 -15.21 14.48 9.13
CA THR A 77 -14.85 13.10 8.78
C THR A 77 -14.55 12.93 7.29
N LEU A 78 -15.38 13.50 6.40
CA LEU A 78 -15.13 13.46 4.97
C LEU A 78 -13.87 14.23 4.57
N LEU A 79 -13.61 15.40 5.16
CA LEU A 79 -12.39 16.15 4.92
C LEU A 79 -11.15 15.36 5.32
N TYR A 80 -11.16 14.69 6.48
CA TYR A 80 -10.04 13.84 6.89
C TYR A 80 -9.83 12.66 5.94
N ALA A 81 -10.90 12.02 5.46
CA ALA A 81 -10.81 10.95 4.47
C ALA A 81 -10.20 11.44 3.14
N VAL A 82 -10.61 12.62 2.67
CA VAL A 82 -10.06 13.24 1.45
C VAL A 82 -8.59 13.61 1.64
N ILE A 83 -8.23 14.23 2.76
CA ILE A 83 -6.84 14.59 3.06
C ILE A 83 -5.95 13.33 3.09
N GLY A 84 -6.41 12.25 3.72
CA GLY A 84 -5.70 10.97 3.76
C GLY A 84 -5.46 10.39 2.36
N LEU A 85 -6.47 10.43 1.49
CA LEU A 85 -6.35 10.01 0.10
C LEU A 85 -5.35 10.89 -0.67
N VAL A 86 -5.44 12.21 -0.52
CA VAL A 86 -4.54 13.16 -1.19
C VAL A 86 -3.09 12.90 -0.80
N ILE A 87 -2.81 12.64 0.48
CA ILE A 87 -1.46 12.30 0.96
C ILE A 87 -0.99 10.97 0.37
N PHE A 88 -1.87 9.97 0.30
CA PHE A 88 -1.53 8.67 -0.28
C PHE A 88 -1.15 8.78 -1.77
N VAL A 89 -1.96 9.51 -2.54
CA VAL A 89 -1.70 9.75 -3.97
C VAL A 89 -0.46 10.62 -4.18
N SER A 90 -0.26 11.64 -3.34
CA SER A 90 0.91 12.51 -3.46
C SER A 90 2.21 11.77 -3.16
N ALA A 91 2.22 10.84 -2.20
CA ALA A 91 3.37 9.98 -1.95
C ALA A 91 3.77 9.17 -3.20
N TYR A 92 2.79 8.55 -3.87
CA TYR A 92 3.03 7.85 -5.14
C TYR A 92 3.56 8.79 -6.24
N LEU A 93 2.99 10.00 -6.33
CA LEU A 93 3.43 11.00 -7.30
C LEU A 93 4.88 11.43 -7.08
N ILE A 94 5.28 11.67 -5.83
CA ILE A 94 6.66 12.04 -5.47
C ILE A 94 7.63 10.93 -5.86
N LEU A 95 7.30 9.66 -5.58
CA LEU A 95 8.13 8.53 -5.96
C LEU A 95 8.29 8.43 -7.48
N ASN A 96 7.21 8.62 -8.25
CA ASN A 96 7.30 8.67 -9.71
C ASN A 96 8.14 9.85 -10.23
N ILE A 97 8.04 11.02 -9.60
CA ILE A 97 8.86 12.18 -9.98
C ILE A 97 10.35 11.89 -9.76
N ILE A 98 10.69 11.23 -8.63
CA ILE A 98 12.07 10.80 -8.36
C ILE A 98 12.53 9.78 -9.40
N ASP A 99 11.67 8.82 -9.78
CA ASP A 99 12.00 7.82 -10.81
C ASP A 99 12.31 8.46 -12.17
N ILE A 100 11.48 9.42 -12.59
CA ILE A 100 11.65 10.11 -13.85
C ILE A 100 12.92 10.97 -13.85
N LEU A 101 13.17 11.69 -12.76
CA LEU A 101 14.29 12.64 -12.67
C LEU A 101 15.66 11.96 -12.46
N PHE A 102 15.72 10.88 -11.67
CA PHE A 102 16.98 10.25 -11.26
C PHE A 102 17.23 8.90 -11.91
N LEU A 103 16.18 8.13 -12.22
CA LEU A 103 16.28 6.77 -12.78
C LEU A 103 15.91 6.72 -14.28
N GLY A 104 15.63 7.87 -14.89
CA GLY A 104 15.30 7.98 -16.32
C GLY A 104 13.92 7.44 -16.68
N GLY A 105 13.01 7.29 -15.70
CA GLY A 105 11.62 6.90 -15.92
C GLY A 105 11.41 5.40 -16.20
N GLN A 106 12.28 4.54 -15.68
CA GLN A 106 12.20 3.09 -15.89
C GLN A 106 11.11 2.39 -15.04
N GLY A 107 10.44 3.12 -14.13
CA GLY A 107 9.38 2.59 -13.27
C GLY A 107 9.87 1.56 -12.23
N LYS A 108 11.18 1.56 -11.93
CA LYS A 108 11.83 0.48 -11.16
C LYS A 108 11.89 0.71 -9.65
N ILE A 109 11.37 1.82 -9.13
CA ILE A 109 11.43 2.14 -7.68
C ILE A 109 10.74 1.09 -6.81
N PHE A 110 9.71 0.43 -7.33
CA PHE A 110 8.99 -0.62 -6.61
C PHE A 110 9.44 -2.03 -7.00
N ASN A 111 10.42 -2.16 -7.89
CA ASN A 111 10.90 -3.43 -8.43
C ASN A 111 12.42 -3.46 -8.27
N PHE A 112 12.86 -3.80 -7.06
CA PHE A 112 14.28 -3.94 -6.71
C PHE A 112 14.83 -5.24 -7.27
N THR A 113 14.67 -5.48 -8.58
CA THR A 113 15.34 -6.57 -9.28
C THR A 113 16.84 -6.26 -9.32
N ILE A 114 17.55 -6.71 -8.28
CA ILE A 114 19.00 -6.80 -8.29
C ILE A 114 19.34 -8.03 -9.16
N PRO A 115 20.20 -7.96 -10.18
CA PRO A 115 20.75 -9.15 -10.81
C PRO A 115 21.81 -9.78 -9.88
N GLY A 116 21.75 -11.09 -9.68
CA GLY A 116 22.59 -11.83 -8.71
C GLY A 116 21.72 -12.72 -7.85
#